data_AF-A0AA40D6Z4-F1
#
_entry.id   AF-A0AA40D6Z4-F1
#
_cell.length_a   1.000
_cell.length_b   1.000
_cell.length_c   1.000
_cell.angle_alpha   90.00
_cell.angle_beta   90.00
_cell.angle_gamma   90.00
#
_symmetry.space_group_name_H-M   'P 1'
#
loop_
_entity.id
_entity.type
_entity.pdbx_description
1 polymer ?
#
loop_
_entity_poly.entity_id
_entity_poly.type
_entity_poly.pdbx_seq_one_letter_code
_entity_poly.pdbx_strand_id
1 'polypeptide(L)'
;MDALWGVAANLPEKGPGAADAFTYTTILQAIRNHALITPDGMSEDDVAHKREEAIVDGRRMWVDIVAKWRSGDIIIDEPLVCAMGQLLLIGKRPRDWDDVLSLFAQTMDIPRLLRHLGDDRKAKMPLPTTPRDMKTEDSTQIDPTDNMRRGGEFDPVELGKTVGRGRRSMAFAKPGNSSLSVILHSCWKMVAKKAAEDYFHLLTDSDSWGIAPDEANLHMYLRILRQARASAAAVEFLKDEFDGGRFRIGMKLQAKTFRIAMSTCVRDKNNPNVLDHANSILDMMATFLADLDMRTLAMYTRLLMSVSQTDQLLKSLERLGPHFVNVKRMLRNDERKPLAQEDWDAALEFLYGMISCYDRLKNKRDVPQEHYAVLMERKAKIHAFYGREILKREKRQGKDIRNPELNPGRRAELKAKQRRGEESMGQANEED
;
A
#
# COMPACT_ATOMS: atom_id res chain seq x y z
N MET A 1 -9.63 13.39 26.34
CA MET A 1 -10.88 13.60 25.58
C MET A 1 -11.86 14.44 26.36
N ASP A 2 -12.04 14.16 27.66
CA ASP A 2 -13.00 14.87 28.52
C ASP A 2 -12.84 16.40 28.51
N ALA A 3 -11.60 16.91 28.50
CA ALA A 3 -11.34 18.34 28.37
C ALA A 3 -11.83 18.94 27.04
N LEU A 4 -11.69 18.20 25.92
CA LEU A 4 -12.18 18.62 24.61
C LEU A 4 -13.71 18.68 24.62
N TRP A 5 -14.37 17.65 25.17
CA TRP A 5 -15.82 17.62 25.29
C TRP A 5 -16.36 18.72 26.21
N GLY A 6 -15.66 19.00 27.31
CA GLY A 6 -15.98 20.13 28.19
C GLY A 6 -15.91 21.48 27.48
N VAL A 7 -14.92 21.67 26.59
CA VAL A 7 -14.84 22.89 25.77
C VAL A 7 -15.95 22.91 24.72
N ALA A 8 -16.18 21.80 24.01
CA ALA A 8 -17.20 21.71 22.97
C ALA A 8 -18.62 21.96 23.50
N ALA A 9 -18.93 21.47 24.71
CA ALA A 9 -20.22 21.67 25.36
C ALA A 9 -20.51 23.14 25.74
N ASN A 10 -19.47 23.98 25.85
CA ASN A 10 -19.59 25.40 26.16
C ASN A 10 -19.68 26.28 24.90
N LEU A 11 -19.58 25.70 23.70
CA LEU A 11 -19.71 26.46 22.47
C LEU A 11 -21.17 26.90 22.25
N PRO A 12 -21.42 28.16 21.89
CA PRO A 12 -22.77 28.64 21.66
C PRO A 12 -23.39 27.95 20.44
N GLU A 13 -24.71 27.75 20.48
CA GLU A 13 -25.42 27.08 19.39
C GLU A 13 -25.45 27.92 18.10
N LYS A 14 -25.53 29.25 18.23
CA LYS A 14 -25.59 30.24 17.13
C LYS A 14 -24.83 31.52 17.48
N GLY A 15 -24.42 32.25 16.45
CA GLY A 15 -23.83 33.58 16.57
C GLY A 15 -22.30 33.60 16.55
N PRO A 16 -21.67 34.77 16.80
CA PRO A 16 -20.22 34.93 16.82
C PRO A 16 -19.59 34.03 17.90
N GLY A 17 -18.71 33.10 17.49
CA GLY A 17 -18.09 32.13 18.39
C GLY A 17 -18.76 30.75 18.44
N ALA A 18 -19.84 30.53 17.68
CA ALA A 18 -20.38 29.19 17.47
C ALA A 18 -19.41 28.32 16.67
N ALA A 19 -19.50 26.99 16.87
CA ALA A 19 -18.66 26.03 16.15
C ALA A 19 -18.84 26.15 14.63
N ASP A 20 -17.73 26.36 13.92
CA ASP A 20 -17.65 26.42 12.46
C ASP A 20 -17.05 25.13 11.87
N ALA A 21 -16.92 25.07 10.53
CA ALA A 21 -16.37 23.91 9.84
C ALA A 21 -14.97 23.53 10.33
N PHE A 22 -14.12 24.52 10.64
CA PHE A 22 -12.77 24.29 11.16
C PHE A 22 -12.82 23.68 12.58
N THR A 23 -13.70 24.17 13.44
CA THR A 23 -13.91 23.64 14.79
C THR A 23 -14.36 22.19 14.73
N TYR A 24 -15.37 21.86 13.92
CA TYR A 24 -15.84 20.48 13.76
C TYR A 24 -14.77 19.57 13.16
N THR A 25 -14.02 20.04 12.17
CA THR A 25 -12.88 19.31 11.59
C THR A 25 -11.86 18.95 12.67
N THR A 26 -11.52 19.91 13.52
CA THR A 26 -10.56 19.73 14.62
C THR A 26 -11.05 18.70 15.63
N ILE A 27 -12.33 18.77 16.02
CA ILE A 27 -12.92 17.83 16.98
C ILE A 27 -12.95 16.41 16.39
N LEU A 28 -13.39 16.23 15.13
CA LEU A 28 -13.42 14.93 14.47
C LEU A 28 -12.02 14.32 14.33
N GLN A 29 -11.02 15.12 13.97
CA GLN A 29 -9.62 14.68 13.92
C GLN A 29 -9.10 14.29 15.31
N ALA A 30 -9.46 15.03 16.36
CA ALA A 30 -9.08 14.70 17.74
C ALA A 30 -9.69 13.37 18.20
N ILE A 31 -10.99 13.15 17.92
CA ILE A 31 -11.67 11.88 18.19
C ILE A 31 -10.95 10.73 17.48
N ARG A 32 -10.69 10.88 16.17
CA ARG A 32 -9.98 9.88 15.36
C ARG A 32 -8.59 9.58 15.94
N ASN A 33 -7.80 10.60 16.25
CA ASN A 33 -6.45 10.42 16.76
C ASN A 33 -6.44 9.75 18.13
N HIS A 34 -7.38 10.10 19.01
CA HIS A 34 -7.53 9.43 20.30
C HIS A 34 -7.89 7.94 20.16
N ALA A 35 -8.75 7.60 19.21
CA ALA A 35 -9.14 6.23 18.90
C ALA A 35 -8.01 5.41 18.28
N LEU A 36 -7.10 6.05 17.54
CA LEU A 36 -5.93 5.39 16.94
C LEU A 36 -4.79 5.15 17.93
N ILE A 37 -4.71 5.89 19.04
CA ILE A 37 -3.73 5.64 20.09
C ILE A 37 -4.12 4.35 20.83
N THR A 38 -3.36 3.29 20.60
CA THR A 38 -3.54 1.98 21.24
C THR A 38 -2.38 1.72 22.21
N PRO A 39 -2.62 1.71 23.54
CA PRO A 39 -1.62 1.30 24.52
C PRO A 39 -1.12 -0.12 24.30
N ASP A 40 0.11 -0.40 24.72
CA ASP A 40 0.71 -1.73 24.63
C ASP A 40 -0.11 -2.76 25.43
N GLY A 41 -0.39 -3.92 24.83
CA GLY A 41 -1.10 -5.02 25.48
C GLY A 41 -2.62 -5.02 25.33
N MET A 42 -3.22 -4.06 24.62
CA MET A 42 -4.66 -4.05 24.34
C MET A 42 -5.06 -5.14 23.34
N SER A 43 -6.18 -5.84 23.60
CA SER A 43 -6.72 -6.86 22.69
C SER A 43 -7.19 -6.25 21.36
N GLU A 44 -7.19 -7.03 20.27
CA GLU A 44 -7.75 -6.58 18.98
C GLU A 44 -9.24 -6.21 19.10
N ASP A 45 -9.99 -6.91 19.96
CA ASP A 45 -11.40 -6.65 20.20
C ASP A 45 -11.61 -5.34 20.97
N ASP A 46 -10.80 -5.08 22.01
CA ASP A 46 -10.85 -3.82 22.76
C ASP A 46 -10.52 -2.62 21.86
N VAL A 47 -9.53 -2.78 20.97
CA VAL A 47 -9.20 -1.76 19.96
C VAL A 47 -10.38 -1.53 19.00
N ALA A 48 -11.11 -2.58 18.63
CA ALA A 48 -12.28 -2.46 17.78
C ALA A 48 -13.42 -1.72 18.49
N HIS A 49 -13.72 -2.04 19.75
CA HIS A 49 -14.74 -1.34 20.55
C HIS A 49 -14.38 0.12 20.79
N LYS A 50 -13.13 0.44 21.12
CA LYS A 50 -12.68 1.83 21.28
C LYS A 50 -12.89 2.66 20.01
N ARG A 51 -12.62 2.06 18.84
CA ARG A 51 -12.85 2.72 17.54
C ARG A 51 -14.34 2.87 17.25
N GLU A 52 -15.14 1.89 17.63
CA GLU A 52 -16.59 1.93 17.48
C GLU A 52 -17.20 3.08 18.29
N GLU A 53 -16.81 3.25 19.56
CA GLU A 53 -17.26 4.37 20.39
C GLU A 53 -16.96 5.73 19.74
N ALA A 54 -15.73 5.89 19.24
CA ALA A 54 -15.31 7.09 18.54
C ALA A 54 -16.12 7.36 17.26
N ILE A 55 -16.51 6.31 16.53
CA ILE A 55 -17.35 6.43 15.33
C ILE A 55 -18.78 6.82 15.72
N VAL A 56 -19.33 6.24 16.78
CA VAL A 56 -20.66 6.59 17.29
C VAL A 56 -20.71 8.06 17.71
N ASP A 57 -19.70 8.56 18.43
CA ASP A 57 -19.60 9.96 18.80
C ASP A 57 -19.50 10.88 17.57
N GLY A 58 -18.70 10.50 16.58
CA GLY A 58 -18.60 11.22 15.31
C GLY A 58 -19.93 11.27 14.55
N ARG A 59 -20.66 10.16 14.47
CA ARG A 59 -21.97 10.08 13.80
C ARG A 59 -23.02 10.95 14.50
N ARG A 60 -23.05 10.96 15.83
CA ARG A 60 -23.93 11.86 16.61
C ARG A 60 -23.64 13.32 16.29
N MET A 61 -22.36 13.69 16.26
CA MET A 61 -21.95 15.04 15.88
C MET A 61 -22.29 15.37 14.42
N TRP A 62 -22.23 14.40 13.52
CA TRP A 62 -22.60 14.59 12.12
C TRP A 62 -24.07 14.99 11.95
N VAL A 63 -24.98 14.42 12.74
CA VAL A 63 -26.40 14.83 12.76
C VAL A 63 -26.54 16.33 13.06
N ASP A 64 -25.81 16.83 14.06
CA ASP A 64 -25.84 18.24 14.43
C ASP A 64 -25.20 19.14 13.35
N ILE A 65 -24.09 18.70 12.75
CA ILE A 65 -23.43 19.38 11.62
C ILE A 65 -24.42 19.50 10.45
N VAL A 66 -25.10 18.42 10.08
CA VAL A 66 -26.09 18.43 8.99
C VAL A 66 -27.27 19.34 9.32
N ALA A 67 -27.75 19.35 10.58
CA ALA A 67 -28.81 20.25 11.01
C ALA A 67 -28.41 21.73 10.86
N LYS A 68 -27.18 22.08 11.27
CA LYS A 68 -26.62 23.44 11.11
C LYS A 68 -26.35 23.80 9.65
N TRP A 69 -25.98 22.82 8.83
CA TRP A 69 -25.79 23.03 7.41
C TRP A 69 -27.13 23.35 6.75
N ARG A 70 -28.18 22.57 7.04
CA ARG A 70 -29.56 22.79 6.55
C ARG A 70 -30.14 24.14 6.95
N SER A 71 -29.82 24.64 8.14
CA SER A 71 -30.24 25.99 8.58
C SER A 71 -29.42 27.13 7.95
N GLY A 72 -28.33 26.80 7.25
CA GLY A 72 -27.39 27.78 6.69
C GLY A 72 -26.48 28.44 7.73
N ASP A 73 -26.37 27.85 8.93
CA ASP A 73 -25.53 28.32 10.02
C ASP A 73 -24.05 27.93 9.80
N ILE A 74 -23.78 26.86 9.05
CA ILE A 74 -22.43 26.45 8.64
C ILE A 74 -22.34 26.18 7.14
N ILE A 75 -21.14 26.32 6.58
CA ILE A 75 -20.79 25.90 5.22
C ILE A 75 -19.90 24.66 5.36
N ILE A 76 -20.28 23.56 4.73
CA ILE A 76 -19.47 22.35 4.70
C ILE A 76 -18.38 22.50 3.63
N ASP A 77 -17.13 22.21 4.00
CA ASP A 77 -15.97 22.21 3.11
C ASP A 77 -15.35 20.81 3.00
N GLU A 78 -14.42 20.63 2.06
CA GLU A 78 -13.75 19.34 1.85
C GLU A 78 -13.05 18.81 3.12
N PRO A 79 -12.27 19.61 3.88
CA PRO A 79 -11.61 19.14 5.10
C PRO A 79 -12.58 18.55 6.12
N LEU A 80 -13.75 19.15 6.33
CA LEU A 80 -14.75 18.65 7.25
C LEU A 80 -15.30 17.29 6.82
N VAL A 81 -15.70 17.17 5.55
CA VAL A 81 -16.19 15.90 4.99
C VAL A 81 -15.12 14.82 5.06
N CYS A 82 -13.89 15.16 4.69
CA CYS A 82 -12.76 14.23 4.74
C CYS A 82 -12.43 13.80 6.17
N ALA A 83 -12.54 14.69 7.17
CA ALA A 83 -12.31 14.33 8.57
C ALA A 83 -13.34 13.29 9.05
N MET A 84 -14.63 13.47 8.69
CA MET A 84 -15.67 12.49 8.99
C MET A 84 -15.42 11.17 8.26
N GLY A 85 -15.12 11.21 6.95
CA GLY A 85 -14.81 10.01 6.18
C GLY A 85 -13.58 9.25 6.70
N GLN A 86 -12.54 9.97 7.13
CA GLN A 86 -11.36 9.37 7.73
C GLN A 86 -11.63 8.75 9.11
N LEU A 87 -12.58 9.32 9.88
CA LEU A 87 -13.05 8.72 11.13
C LEU A 87 -13.77 7.40 10.84
N LEU A 88 -14.70 7.36 9.87
CA LEU A 88 -15.37 6.12 9.45
C LEU A 88 -14.38 5.04 8.99
N LEU A 89 -13.33 5.41 8.26
CA LEU A 89 -12.32 4.49 7.75
C LEU A 89 -11.47 3.78 8.81
N ILE A 90 -11.43 4.28 10.07
CA ILE A 90 -10.75 3.55 11.16
C ILE A 90 -11.58 2.37 11.66
N GLY A 91 -12.88 2.37 11.36
CA GLY A 91 -13.84 1.35 11.74
C GLY A 91 -13.49 -0.04 11.26
N LYS A 92 -14.01 -1.03 11.98
CA LYS A 92 -13.86 -2.45 11.66
C LYS A 92 -15.08 -3.03 10.96
N ARG A 93 -16.15 -2.26 10.82
CA ARG A 93 -17.38 -2.64 10.13
C ARG A 93 -17.33 -2.22 8.65
N PRO A 94 -17.72 -3.08 7.70
CA PRO A 94 -17.82 -2.72 6.29
C PRO A 94 -18.91 -1.68 6.04
N ARG A 95 -19.92 -1.62 6.91
CA ARG A 95 -20.95 -0.57 6.86
C ARG A 95 -20.35 0.82 7.05
N ASP A 96 -19.40 0.98 7.97
CA ASP A 96 -18.70 2.27 8.15
C ASP A 96 -17.96 2.69 6.87
N TRP A 97 -17.38 1.74 6.15
CA TRP A 97 -16.68 2.02 4.89
C TRP A 97 -17.67 2.35 3.76
N ASP A 98 -18.80 1.64 3.68
CA ASP A 98 -19.86 1.90 2.71
C ASP A 98 -20.52 3.27 2.92
N ASP A 99 -20.71 3.66 4.17
CA ASP A 99 -21.28 4.95 4.58
C ASP A 99 -20.42 6.14 4.13
N VAL A 100 -19.12 5.96 3.95
CA VAL A 100 -18.24 6.98 3.34
C VAL A 100 -18.81 7.40 1.98
N LEU A 101 -19.29 6.47 1.16
CA LEU A 101 -19.83 6.81 -0.16
C LEU A 101 -21.16 7.59 -0.04
N SER A 102 -21.96 7.35 1.00
CA SER A 102 -23.17 8.13 1.29
C SER A 102 -22.81 9.54 1.73
N LEU A 103 -21.79 9.67 2.59
CA LEU A 103 -21.27 10.96 3.04
C LEU A 103 -20.85 11.86 1.87
N PHE A 104 -20.11 11.32 0.90
CA PHE A 104 -19.70 12.08 -0.29
C PHE A 104 -20.88 12.40 -1.23
N ALA A 105 -21.85 11.50 -1.36
CA ALA A 105 -23.09 11.79 -2.09
C ALA A 105 -23.90 12.91 -1.42
N GLN A 106 -24.01 12.89 -0.10
CA GLN A 106 -24.75 13.87 0.70
C GLN A 106 -24.13 15.28 0.59
N THR A 107 -22.81 15.37 0.57
CA THR A 107 -22.09 16.65 0.77
C THR A 107 -21.43 17.23 -0.47
N MET A 108 -21.11 16.42 -1.47
CA MET A 108 -20.36 16.82 -2.67
C MET A 108 -21.07 16.48 -3.98
N ASP A 109 -22.30 15.96 -3.92
CA ASP A 109 -23.09 15.53 -5.08
C ASP A 109 -22.39 14.46 -5.95
N ILE A 110 -21.50 13.68 -5.34
CA ILE A 110 -20.81 12.57 -6.02
C ILE A 110 -21.73 11.34 -5.98
N PRO A 111 -22.16 10.80 -7.14
CA PRO A 111 -23.10 9.68 -7.14
C PRO A 111 -22.50 8.43 -6.49
N ARG A 112 -23.36 7.65 -5.85
CA ARG A 112 -23.00 6.31 -5.36
C ARG A 112 -22.89 5.35 -6.55
N LEU A 113 -21.69 4.83 -6.79
CA LEU A 113 -21.41 3.82 -7.82
C LEU A 113 -21.50 2.38 -7.27
N LEU A 114 -21.68 2.25 -5.96
CA LEU A 114 -22.00 1.00 -5.28
C LEU A 114 -23.39 1.06 -4.65
N ARG A 115 -24.10 -0.05 -4.75
CA ARG A 115 -25.34 -0.29 -3.99
C ARG A 115 -25.06 -0.29 -2.49
N HIS A 116 -26.07 0.02 -1.68
CA HIS A 116 -25.88 0.03 -0.24
C HIS A 116 -25.59 -1.37 0.27
N LEU A 117 -24.68 -1.45 1.24
CA LEU A 117 -24.41 -2.71 1.90
C LEU A 117 -25.66 -3.19 2.66
N GLY A 118 -26.22 -4.32 2.23
CA GLY A 118 -27.48 -4.85 2.77
C GLY A 118 -28.59 -4.95 1.73
N ASP A 119 -28.47 -4.26 0.59
CA ASP A 119 -29.42 -4.37 -0.53
C ASP A 119 -29.35 -5.75 -1.21
N ASP A 120 -28.16 -6.35 -1.23
CA ASP A 120 -27.92 -7.65 -1.86
C ASP A 120 -27.67 -8.75 -0.81
N ARG A 121 -28.67 -9.61 -0.61
CA ARG A 121 -28.64 -10.77 0.32
C ARG A 121 -27.46 -11.73 0.12
N LYS A 122 -26.80 -11.69 -1.05
CA LYS A 122 -25.69 -12.59 -1.42
C LYS A 122 -24.31 -11.92 -1.41
N ALA A 123 -24.24 -10.59 -1.29
CA ALA A 123 -22.99 -9.86 -1.31
C ALA A 123 -22.26 -10.02 0.03
N LYS A 124 -21.50 -11.13 0.18
CA LYS A 124 -20.62 -11.33 1.33
C LYS A 124 -19.37 -10.47 1.14
N MET A 125 -19.24 -9.40 1.92
CA MET A 125 -17.96 -8.72 2.03
C MET A 125 -17.01 -9.49 2.96
N PRO A 126 -15.71 -9.59 2.64
CA PRO A 126 -14.72 -10.11 3.57
C PRO A 126 -14.73 -9.25 4.84
N LEU A 127 -14.94 -9.89 5.99
CA LEU A 127 -14.93 -9.29 7.33
C LEU A 127 -13.75 -9.80 8.17
N PRO A 128 -12.49 -9.65 7.71
CA PRO A 128 -11.34 -9.97 8.54
C PRO A 128 -11.27 -8.95 9.68
N THR A 129 -11.15 -9.45 10.92
CA THR A 129 -10.87 -8.63 12.11
C THR A 129 -12.05 -7.81 12.67
N THR A 130 -13.28 -8.02 12.22
CA THR A 130 -14.48 -7.47 12.89
C THR A 130 -14.91 -8.40 14.04
N PRO A 131 -15.12 -7.89 15.27
CA PRO A 131 -15.68 -8.65 16.39
C PRO A 131 -17.02 -9.33 16.05
N ARG A 132 -17.35 -10.43 16.72
CA ARG A 132 -18.52 -11.28 16.38
C ARG A 132 -19.85 -10.60 16.65
N ASP A 133 -19.95 -9.88 17.76
CA ASP A 133 -21.09 -9.07 18.16
C ASP A 133 -21.43 -8.02 17.10
N MET A 134 -20.43 -7.28 16.61
CA MET A 134 -20.62 -6.24 15.58
C MET A 134 -21.10 -6.78 14.22
N LYS A 135 -20.72 -8.01 13.84
CA LYS A 135 -21.16 -8.64 12.58
C LYS A 135 -22.66 -8.90 12.53
N THR A 136 -23.27 -9.17 13.68
CA THR A 136 -24.67 -9.57 13.76
C THR A 136 -25.58 -8.40 13.42
N GLU A 137 -25.26 -7.21 13.94
CA GLU A 137 -25.99 -5.97 13.66
C GLU A 137 -25.90 -5.55 12.19
N ASP A 138 -24.71 -5.62 11.59
CA ASP A 138 -24.50 -5.21 10.20
C ASP A 138 -25.24 -6.09 9.18
N SER A 139 -25.60 -7.32 9.58
CA SER A 139 -26.34 -8.30 8.77
C SER A 139 -27.85 -8.07 8.74
N THR A 140 -28.37 -7.15 9.57
CA THR A 140 -29.80 -6.83 9.60
C THR A 140 -30.22 -6.07 8.35
N GLN A 141 -31.44 -6.35 7.86
CA GLN A 141 -31.97 -5.70 6.67
C GLN A 141 -32.18 -4.21 6.93
N ILE A 142 -31.72 -3.39 6.01
CA ILE A 142 -31.97 -1.95 6.02
C ILE A 142 -33.41 -1.72 5.58
N ASP A 143 -34.22 -1.11 6.43
CA ASP A 143 -35.46 -0.49 6.01
C ASP A 143 -35.13 0.91 5.43
N PRO A 144 -35.39 1.16 4.13
CA PRO A 144 -35.09 2.46 3.51
C PRO A 144 -35.88 3.63 4.13
N THR A 145 -36.95 3.34 4.89
CA THR A 145 -37.79 4.36 5.55
C THR A 145 -37.36 4.66 6.99
N ASP A 146 -36.47 3.83 7.56
CA ASP A 146 -35.93 4.03 8.89
C ASP A 146 -34.73 4.98 8.86
N ASN A 147 -34.98 6.27 9.10
CA ASN A 147 -33.93 7.28 9.19
C ASN A 147 -33.12 7.21 10.49
N MET A 148 -33.53 6.40 11.48
CA MET A 148 -32.82 6.24 12.76
C MET A 148 -31.78 5.12 12.73
N ARG A 149 -31.71 4.37 11.63
CA ARG A 149 -30.72 3.32 11.42
C ARG A 149 -29.28 3.86 11.36
N ARG A 150 -28.31 2.99 11.62
CA ARG A 150 -26.90 3.26 11.30
C ARG A 150 -26.74 3.53 9.79
N GLY A 151 -26.07 4.63 9.45
CA GLY A 151 -25.89 5.10 8.08
C GLY A 151 -26.98 6.06 7.61
N GLY A 152 -28.12 6.16 8.32
CA GLY A 152 -29.21 7.07 7.97
C GLY A 152 -28.84 8.55 8.12
N GLU A 153 -27.86 8.84 8.97
CA GLU A 153 -27.32 10.20 9.13
C GLU A 153 -26.58 10.73 7.89
N PHE A 154 -26.20 9.85 6.95
CA PHE A 154 -25.63 10.21 5.66
C PHE A 154 -26.62 10.17 4.50
N ASP A 155 -27.92 9.97 4.77
CA ASP A 155 -28.91 9.91 3.70
C ASP A 155 -29.02 11.27 2.98
N PRO A 156 -29.37 11.26 1.67
CA PRO A 156 -29.43 12.47 0.87
C PRO A 156 -30.28 13.56 1.53
N VAL A 157 -29.73 14.77 1.57
CA VAL A 157 -30.45 15.93 2.10
C VAL A 157 -31.09 16.69 0.95
N GLU A 158 -32.41 16.90 1.01
CA GLU A 158 -33.06 17.87 0.14
C GLU A 158 -32.64 19.28 0.53
N LEU A 159 -31.59 19.79 -0.10
CA LEU A 159 -31.22 21.20 -0.04
C LEU A 159 -32.30 21.97 -0.82
N GLY A 160 -33.29 22.52 -0.12
CA GLY A 160 -34.46 23.14 -0.75
C GLY A 160 -34.07 24.12 -1.87
N LYS A 161 -34.67 23.96 -3.06
CA LYS A 161 -34.62 24.97 -4.13
C LYS A 161 -35.33 26.21 -3.60
N THR A 162 -34.59 27.27 -3.34
CA THR A 162 -35.13 28.44 -2.65
C THR A 162 -35.89 29.36 -3.61
N VAL A 163 -37.22 29.29 -3.59
CA VAL A 163 -38.09 30.36 -4.11
C VAL A 163 -38.11 31.48 -3.07
N GLY A 164 -37.45 32.61 -3.34
CA GLY A 164 -37.51 33.79 -2.46
C GLY A 164 -36.30 34.72 -2.58
N ARG A 165 -36.59 36.01 -2.87
CA ARG A 165 -35.63 37.11 -3.04
C ARG A 165 -34.82 37.32 -1.75
N GLY A 166 -33.55 36.94 -1.80
CA GLY A 166 -32.57 37.15 -0.71
C GLY A 166 -32.20 35.87 0.02
N ARG A 167 -31.51 34.93 -0.65
CA ARG A 167 -31.07 33.67 -0.02
C ARG A 167 -29.69 33.25 -0.48
N ARG A 168 -28.88 32.80 0.48
CA ARG A 168 -27.59 32.14 0.27
C ARG A 168 -27.88 30.75 -0.30
N SER A 169 -27.40 30.46 -1.51
CA SER A 169 -27.41 29.10 -2.05
C SER A 169 -26.54 28.23 -1.13
N MET A 170 -27.10 27.20 -0.51
CA MET A 170 -26.29 26.20 0.19
C MET A 170 -25.50 25.44 -0.88
N ALA A 171 -24.19 25.68 -0.93
CA ALA A 171 -23.31 25.07 -1.92
C ALA A 171 -22.85 23.70 -1.41
N PHE A 172 -22.85 22.71 -2.30
CA PHE A 172 -22.12 21.47 -2.08
C PHE A 172 -20.63 21.77 -1.89
N ALA A 173 -19.97 20.95 -1.07
CA ALA A 173 -18.53 21.03 -0.92
C ALA A 173 -17.86 20.65 -2.25
N LYS A 174 -16.76 21.34 -2.59
CA LYS A 174 -15.99 21.03 -3.80
C LYS A 174 -15.01 19.89 -3.48
N PRO A 175 -15.05 18.75 -4.18
CA PRO A 175 -14.11 17.68 -3.95
C PRO A 175 -12.71 18.02 -4.50
N GLY A 176 -11.70 17.41 -3.88
CA GLY A 176 -10.30 17.51 -4.26
C GLY A 176 -9.55 16.19 -4.01
N ASN A 177 -8.21 16.26 -3.91
CA ASN A 177 -7.36 15.07 -3.76
C ASN A 177 -7.58 14.32 -2.44
N SER A 178 -8.01 15.03 -1.39
CA SER A 178 -8.35 14.40 -0.11
C SER A 178 -9.63 13.57 -0.24
N SER A 179 -10.63 14.11 -0.94
CA SER A 179 -11.88 13.42 -1.24
C SER A 179 -11.64 12.13 -2.02
N LEU A 180 -10.86 12.22 -3.11
CA LEU A 180 -10.47 11.07 -3.92
C LEU A 180 -9.71 10.03 -3.08
N SER A 181 -8.79 10.44 -2.21
CA SER A 181 -8.06 9.54 -1.31
C SER A 181 -8.98 8.76 -0.38
N VAL A 182 -9.96 9.42 0.22
CA VAL A 182 -10.90 8.81 1.18
C VAL A 182 -11.83 7.82 0.46
N ILE A 183 -12.36 8.18 -0.71
CA ILE A 183 -13.21 7.30 -1.52
C ILE A 183 -12.44 6.06 -1.98
N LEU A 184 -11.22 6.22 -2.51
CA LEU A 184 -10.38 5.09 -2.91
C LEU A 184 -10.01 4.20 -1.73
N HIS A 185 -9.74 4.76 -0.55
CA HIS A 185 -9.46 3.99 0.64
C HIS A 185 -10.68 3.19 1.11
N SER A 186 -11.90 3.75 1.03
CA SER A 186 -13.14 3.00 1.28
C SER A 186 -13.26 1.82 0.30
N CYS A 187 -13.08 2.06 -1.00
CA CYS A 187 -13.15 1.00 -2.01
C CYS A 187 -12.08 -0.09 -1.79
N TRP A 188 -10.88 0.29 -1.35
CA TRP A 188 -9.80 -0.64 -0.99
C TRP A 188 -10.18 -1.55 0.19
N LYS A 189 -10.78 -0.97 1.24
CA LYS A 189 -11.27 -1.73 2.40
C LYS A 189 -12.38 -2.70 2.02
N MET A 190 -13.30 -2.26 1.16
CA MET A 190 -14.41 -3.07 0.65
C MET A 190 -14.01 -4.08 -0.43
N VAL A 191 -12.75 -4.04 -0.91
CA VAL A 191 -12.24 -4.87 -2.02
C VAL A 191 -13.03 -4.63 -3.33
N ALA A 192 -13.54 -3.42 -3.51
CA ALA A 192 -14.39 -3.04 -4.64
C ALA A 192 -13.56 -2.44 -5.79
N LYS A 193 -12.80 -3.29 -6.50
CA LYS A 193 -11.90 -2.86 -7.59
C LYS A 193 -12.63 -2.06 -8.66
N LYS A 194 -13.72 -2.59 -9.23
CA LYS A 194 -14.46 -1.95 -10.33
C LYS A 194 -14.97 -0.55 -9.94
N ALA A 195 -15.59 -0.44 -8.76
CA ALA A 195 -16.06 0.85 -8.27
C ALA A 195 -14.91 1.86 -8.07
N ALA A 196 -13.74 1.41 -7.62
CA ALA A 196 -12.58 2.28 -7.52
C ALA A 196 -12.11 2.80 -8.89
N GLU A 197 -12.15 1.98 -9.94
CA GLU A 197 -11.84 2.41 -11.32
C GLU A 197 -12.87 3.44 -11.80
N ASP A 198 -14.16 3.15 -11.62
CA ASP A 198 -15.25 4.04 -12.03
C ASP A 198 -15.20 5.38 -11.29
N TYR A 199 -14.95 5.37 -9.97
CA TYR A 199 -14.77 6.59 -9.17
C TYR A 199 -13.54 7.39 -9.58
N PHE A 200 -12.42 6.71 -9.83
CA PHE A 200 -11.20 7.36 -10.27
C PHE A 200 -11.44 8.09 -11.59
N HIS A 201 -12.04 7.43 -12.59
CA HIS A 201 -12.38 8.06 -13.86
C HIS A 201 -13.38 9.21 -13.69
N LEU A 202 -14.46 9.01 -12.94
CA LEU A 202 -15.49 10.02 -12.73
C LEU A 202 -14.93 11.32 -12.12
N LEU A 203 -14.07 11.20 -11.10
CA LEU A 203 -13.55 12.35 -10.35
C LEU A 203 -12.43 13.09 -11.09
N THR A 204 -11.72 12.40 -11.98
CA THR A 204 -10.60 12.94 -12.75
C THR A 204 -11.01 13.46 -14.13
N ASP A 205 -12.19 13.06 -14.61
CA ASP A 205 -12.71 13.52 -15.89
C ASP A 205 -12.92 15.04 -15.90
N SER A 206 -12.48 15.69 -16.99
CA SER A 206 -12.51 17.15 -17.13
C SER A 206 -13.93 17.69 -17.19
N ASP A 207 -14.88 16.89 -17.67
CA ASP A 207 -16.28 17.27 -17.83
C ASP A 207 -17.06 17.17 -16.52
N SER A 208 -16.51 16.48 -15.51
CA SER A 208 -17.14 16.26 -14.21
C SER A 208 -16.51 17.15 -13.13
N TRP A 209 -15.60 16.61 -12.31
CA TRP A 209 -14.94 17.38 -11.23
C TRP A 209 -13.51 17.81 -11.58
N GLY A 210 -12.88 17.22 -12.61
CA GLY A 210 -11.57 17.62 -13.11
C GLY A 210 -10.45 17.61 -12.07
N ILE A 211 -10.52 16.70 -11.08
CA ILE A 211 -9.51 16.61 -10.03
C ILE A 211 -8.21 16.09 -10.64
N ALA A 212 -7.12 16.84 -10.46
CA ALA A 212 -5.78 16.41 -10.85
C ALA A 212 -5.16 15.54 -9.74
N PRO A 213 -5.08 14.20 -9.91
CA PRO A 213 -4.64 13.30 -8.85
C PRO A 213 -3.22 13.59 -8.41
N ASP A 214 -2.96 13.52 -7.11
CA ASP A 214 -1.60 13.61 -6.58
C ASP A 214 -0.92 12.22 -6.49
N GLU A 215 0.35 12.23 -6.09
CA GLU A 215 1.13 11.01 -5.88
C GLU A 215 0.45 10.01 -4.92
N ALA A 216 -0.22 10.50 -3.87
CA ALA A 216 -0.86 9.66 -2.88
C ALA A 216 -2.09 8.95 -3.48
N ASN A 217 -2.88 9.65 -4.31
CA ASN A 217 -3.98 9.08 -5.06
C ASN A 217 -3.51 7.96 -6.00
N LEU A 218 -2.43 8.21 -6.76
CA LEU A 218 -1.83 7.22 -7.65
C LEU A 218 -1.39 5.96 -6.91
N HIS A 219 -0.68 6.13 -5.79
CA HIS A 219 -0.23 4.99 -4.98
C HIS A 219 -1.40 4.24 -4.34
N MET A 220 -2.47 4.93 -3.96
CA MET A 220 -3.68 4.29 -3.43
C MET A 220 -4.36 3.44 -4.52
N TYR A 221 -4.53 4.00 -5.71
CA TYR A 221 -5.11 3.28 -6.84
C TYR A 221 -4.27 2.04 -7.23
N LEU A 222 -2.94 2.17 -7.33
CA LEU A 222 -2.05 1.03 -7.55
C LEU A 222 -2.15 -0.04 -6.44
N ARG A 223 -2.40 0.34 -5.18
CA ARG A 223 -2.63 -0.63 -4.09
C ARG A 223 -3.95 -1.39 -4.25
N ILE A 224 -4.98 -0.78 -4.81
CA ILE A 224 -6.25 -1.44 -5.14
C ILE A 224 -6.01 -2.46 -6.26
N LEU A 225 -5.33 -2.07 -7.34
CA LEU A 225 -4.96 -2.99 -8.42
C LEU A 225 -4.11 -4.16 -7.91
N ARG A 226 -3.17 -3.87 -7.00
CA ARG A 226 -2.36 -4.89 -6.31
C ARG A 226 -3.20 -5.88 -5.50
N GLN A 227 -4.21 -5.40 -4.78
CA GLN A 227 -5.10 -6.24 -3.98
C GLN A 227 -5.94 -7.16 -4.89
N ALA A 228 -6.43 -6.62 -6.01
CA ALA A 228 -7.17 -7.34 -7.04
C ALA A 228 -6.30 -8.24 -7.93
N ARG A 229 -4.97 -8.19 -7.79
CA ARG A 229 -3.99 -8.90 -8.64
C ARG A 229 -4.11 -8.55 -10.13
N ALA A 230 -4.48 -7.31 -10.43
CA ALA A 230 -4.71 -6.85 -11.80
C ALA A 230 -3.42 -6.27 -12.42
N SER A 231 -2.49 -7.14 -12.82
CA SER A 231 -1.19 -6.71 -13.39
C SER A 231 -1.33 -5.98 -14.72
N ALA A 232 -2.24 -6.43 -15.59
CA ALA A 232 -2.53 -5.76 -16.86
C ALA A 232 -3.02 -4.32 -16.66
N ALA A 233 -4.01 -4.13 -15.78
CA ALA A 233 -4.55 -2.80 -15.47
C ALA A 233 -3.49 -1.88 -14.84
N ALA A 234 -2.56 -2.42 -14.05
CA ALA A 234 -1.48 -1.63 -13.48
C ALA A 234 -0.49 -1.13 -14.55
N VAL A 235 -0.24 -1.93 -15.60
CA VAL A 235 0.60 -1.52 -16.73
C VAL A 235 -0.10 -0.48 -17.58
N GLU A 236 -1.36 -0.69 -17.93
CA GLU A 236 -2.14 0.27 -18.73
C GLU A 236 -2.28 1.60 -17.99
N PHE A 237 -2.54 1.56 -16.68
CA PHE A 237 -2.54 2.77 -15.85
C PHE A 237 -1.21 3.51 -15.89
N LEU A 238 -0.08 2.81 -15.77
CA LEU A 238 1.22 3.45 -15.92
C LEU A 238 1.41 4.00 -17.35
N LYS A 239 1.09 3.26 -18.40
CA LYS A 239 1.23 3.76 -19.78
C LYS A 239 0.41 5.02 -20.03
N ASP A 240 -0.83 5.06 -19.55
CA ASP A 240 -1.71 6.23 -19.65
C ASP A 240 -1.09 7.46 -18.98
N GLU A 241 -0.37 7.28 -17.87
CA GLU A 241 0.42 8.33 -17.22
C GLU A 241 1.69 8.70 -18.02
N PHE A 242 2.32 7.74 -18.70
CA PHE A 242 3.59 7.89 -19.42
C PHE A 242 3.44 8.61 -20.77
N ASP A 243 2.44 8.23 -21.56
CA ASP A 243 2.30 8.69 -22.96
C ASP A 243 1.71 10.11 -23.07
N GLY A 244 1.65 10.85 -21.96
CA GLY A 244 0.98 12.15 -21.89
C GLY A 244 -0.53 12.04 -22.10
N GLY A 245 -1.09 10.89 -21.74
CA GLY A 245 -2.51 10.56 -21.83
C GLY A 245 -3.38 11.36 -20.87
N ARG A 246 -4.63 10.90 -20.70
CA ARG A 246 -5.75 11.62 -20.07
C ARG A 246 -5.44 12.37 -18.77
N PHE A 247 -4.46 11.91 -18.00
CA PHE A 247 -4.22 12.43 -16.65
C PHE A 247 -3.19 13.55 -16.57
N ARG A 248 -2.34 13.79 -17.58
CA ARG A 248 -1.27 14.83 -17.64
C ARG A 248 -0.85 15.35 -16.26
N ILE A 249 -0.43 14.46 -15.37
CA ILE A 249 -0.22 14.82 -13.97
C ILE A 249 1.03 15.71 -13.84
N GLY A 250 1.92 15.69 -14.85
CA GLY A 250 3.16 16.48 -14.84
C GLY A 250 4.10 16.11 -13.69
N MET A 251 3.82 15.01 -12.99
CA MET A 251 4.54 14.57 -11.81
C MET A 251 5.62 13.57 -12.19
N LYS A 252 6.77 13.68 -11.51
CA LYS A 252 7.86 12.73 -11.63
C LYS A 252 7.49 11.46 -10.87
N LEU A 253 7.31 10.36 -11.59
CA LEU A 253 7.07 9.06 -10.98
C LEU A 253 8.24 8.66 -10.07
N GLN A 254 7.93 8.26 -8.84
CA GLN A 254 8.92 7.87 -7.86
C GLN A 254 9.25 6.37 -7.95
N ALA A 255 10.40 5.98 -7.39
CA ALA A 255 10.77 4.57 -7.19
C ALA A 255 9.66 3.76 -6.51
N LYS A 256 8.96 4.36 -5.54
CA LYS A 256 7.83 3.73 -4.83
C LYS A 256 6.68 3.33 -5.74
N THR A 257 6.40 4.10 -6.80
CA THR A 257 5.36 3.78 -7.79
C THR A 257 5.65 2.44 -8.46
N PHE A 258 6.88 2.27 -8.97
CA PHE A 258 7.32 1.03 -9.61
C PHE A 258 7.38 -0.15 -8.62
N ARG A 259 7.74 0.09 -7.35
CA ARG A 259 7.69 -0.95 -6.31
C ARG A 259 6.27 -1.50 -6.14
N ILE A 260 5.26 -0.62 -6.05
CA ILE A 260 3.87 -1.06 -5.88
C ILE A 260 3.40 -1.79 -7.13
N ALA A 261 3.68 -1.25 -8.33
CA ALA A 261 3.30 -1.86 -9.60
C ALA A 261 3.92 -3.24 -9.81
N MET A 262 5.22 -3.40 -9.59
CA MET A 262 5.91 -4.70 -9.69
C MET A 262 5.39 -5.69 -8.65
N SER A 263 5.05 -5.22 -7.45
CA SER A 263 4.42 -6.06 -6.43
C SER A 263 3.06 -6.61 -6.88
N THR A 264 2.32 -5.91 -7.75
CA THR A 264 1.10 -6.43 -8.38
C THR A 264 1.41 -7.63 -9.25
N CYS A 265 2.45 -7.57 -10.10
CA CYS A 265 2.89 -8.71 -10.91
C CYS A 265 3.32 -9.90 -10.05
N VAL A 266 4.05 -9.68 -8.95
CA VAL A 266 4.43 -10.76 -8.01
C VAL A 266 3.20 -11.45 -7.40
N ARG A 267 2.12 -10.71 -7.12
CA ARG A 267 0.87 -11.28 -6.62
C ARG A 267 0.04 -11.97 -7.71
N ASP A 268 0.19 -11.54 -8.95
CA ASP A 268 -0.47 -12.09 -10.15
C ASP A 268 0.37 -13.17 -10.87
N LYS A 269 1.24 -13.88 -10.13
CA LYS A 269 2.16 -14.89 -10.67
C LYS A 269 1.52 -16.04 -11.46
N ASN A 270 0.22 -16.23 -11.35
CA ASN A 270 -0.51 -17.30 -12.05
C ASN A 270 -1.00 -16.85 -13.44
N ASN A 271 -0.94 -15.56 -13.77
CA ASN A 271 -1.32 -15.03 -15.07
C ASN A 271 -0.23 -15.37 -16.11
N PRO A 272 -0.58 -15.97 -17.26
CA PRO A 272 0.37 -16.29 -18.33
C PRO A 272 1.17 -15.09 -18.84
N ASN A 273 0.56 -13.90 -18.85
CA ASN A 273 1.14 -12.68 -19.41
C ASN A 273 1.86 -11.82 -18.35
N VAL A 274 1.95 -12.30 -17.11
CA VAL A 274 2.51 -11.51 -15.97
C VAL A 274 3.93 -11.03 -16.22
N LEU A 275 4.72 -11.79 -16.97
CA LEU A 275 6.08 -11.40 -17.33
C LEU A 275 6.13 -10.27 -18.32
N ASP A 276 5.26 -10.25 -19.31
CA ASP A 276 5.20 -9.15 -20.28
C ASP A 276 4.79 -7.85 -19.58
N HIS A 277 3.88 -7.96 -18.61
CA HIS A 277 3.52 -6.85 -17.74
C HIS A 277 4.72 -6.40 -16.89
N ALA A 278 5.44 -7.31 -16.25
CA ALA A 278 6.62 -6.99 -15.44
C ALA A 278 7.77 -6.39 -16.28
N ASN A 279 7.99 -6.89 -17.50
CA ASN A 279 8.95 -6.35 -18.46
C ASN A 279 8.62 -4.90 -18.82
N SER A 280 7.34 -4.62 -19.11
CA SER A 280 6.87 -3.26 -19.40
C SER A 280 7.14 -2.31 -18.23
N ILE A 281 6.92 -2.76 -16.98
CA ILE A 281 7.20 -1.95 -15.77
C ILE A 281 8.69 -1.66 -15.62
N LEU A 282 9.57 -2.64 -15.90
CA LEU A 282 11.02 -2.40 -15.89
C LEU A 282 11.45 -1.39 -16.97
N ASP A 283 10.87 -1.51 -18.16
CA ASP A 283 10.83 -0.52 -19.26
C ASP A 283 10.72 0.91 -18.81
N MET A 284 9.53 1.09 -18.27
CA MET A 284 9.03 2.33 -17.75
C MET A 284 9.94 2.87 -16.63
N MET A 285 10.40 2.00 -15.72
CA MET A 285 11.31 2.37 -14.64
C MET A 285 12.68 2.82 -15.14
N ALA A 286 13.27 2.09 -16.10
CA ALA A 286 14.59 2.40 -16.66
C ALA A 286 14.59 3.71 -17.46
N THR A 287 13.43 4.08 -18.00
CA THR A 287 13.24 5.32 -18.75
C THR A 287 13.07 6.53 -17.82
N PHE A 288 12.32 6.38 -16.71
CA PHE A 288 11.99 7.50 -15.81
C PHE A 288 13.01 7.76 -14.71
N LEU A 289 13.63 6.70 -14.18
CA LEU A 289 14.54 6.83 -13.04
C LEU A 289 16.00 6.87 -13.52
N ALA A 290 16.75 7.86 -13.03
CA ALA A 290 18.19 7.94 -13.27
C ALA A 290 18.96 6.76 -12.63
N ASP A 291 18.53 6.37 -11.42
CA ASP A 291 19.01 5.17 -10.72
C ASP A 291 17.84 4.20 -10.53
N LEU A 292 18.04 2.96 -10.94
CA LEU A 292 17.03 1.91 -10.85
C LEU A 292 16.74 1.52 -9.40
N ASP A 293 15.48 1.23 -9.13
CA ASP A 293 15.06 0.80 -7.81
C ASP A 293 15.42 -0.67 -7.53
N MET A 294 16.32 -0.90 -6.57
CA MET A 294 16.82 -2.23 -6.21
C MET A 294 15.72 -3.17 -5.72
N ARG A 295 14.70 -2.65 -5.02
CA ARG A 295 13.58 -3.46 -4.52
C ARG A 295 12.69 -3.95 -5.65
N THR A 296 12.46 -3.10 -6.64
CA THR A 296 11.73 -3.47 -7.86
C THR A 296 12.47 -4.57 -8.63
N LEU A 297 13.80 -4.46 -8.75
CA LEU A 297 14.64 -5.50 -9.36
C LEU A 297 14.59 -6.83 -8.60
N ALA A 298 14.65 -6.80 -7.27
CA ALA A 298 14.53 -8.00 -6.43
C ALA A 298 13.15 -8.67 -6.57
N MET A 299 12.07 -7.89 -6.63
CA MET A 299 10.73 -8.41 -6.89
C MET A 299 10.61 -9.05 -8.27
N TYR A 300 11.25 -8.46 -9.28
CA TYR A 300 11.27 -9.01 -10.62
C TYR A 300 12.01 -10.35 -10.71
N THR A 301 13.20 -10.48 -10.11
CA THR A 301 13.93 -11.77 -10.08
C THR A 301 13.16 -12.84 -9.32
N ARG A 302 12.43 -12.47 -8.26
CA ARG A 302 11.52 -13.38 -7.56
C ARG A 302 10.38 -13.86 -8.45
N LEU A 303 9.81 -12.99 -9.29
CA LEU A 303 8.79 -13.39 -10.26
C LEU A 303 9.37 -14.35 -11.31
N LEU A 304 10.58 -14.10 -11.82
CA LEU A 304 11.26 -14.98 -12.78
C LEU A 304 11.43 -16.41 -12.25
N MET A 305 11.66 -16.58 -10.95
CA MET A 305 11.75 -17.91 -10.33
C MET A 305 10.44 -18.72 -10.41
N SER A 306 9.30 -18.08 -10.65
CA SER A 306 8.01 -18.76 -10.83
C SER A 306 7.71 -19.15 -12.29
N VAL A 307 8.50 -18.68 -13.25
CA VAL A 307 8.24 -18.83 -14.70
C VAL A 307 8.56 -20.22 -15.20
N SER A 308 7.64 -20.90 -15.86
CA SER A 308 7.90 -22.25 -16.38
C SER A 308 8.67 -22.29 -17.70
N GLN A 309 8.61 -21.25 -18.53
CA GLN A 309 9.21 -21.24 -19.87
C GLN A 309 10.70 -20.85 -19.85
N THR A 310 11.55 -21.66 -20.49
CA THR A 310 13.01 -21.47 -20.51
C THR A 310 13.43 -20.29 -21.40
N ASP A 311 12.80 -20.11 -22.57
CA ASP A 311 13.15 -19.04 -23.51
C ASP A 311 12.83 -17.65 -22.97
N GLN A 312 11.69 -17.50 -22.31
CA GLN A 312 11.30 -16.26 -21.65
C GLN A 312 12.27 -15.91 -20.50
N LEU A 313 12.73 -16.93 -19.76
CA LEU A 313 13.71 -16.75 -18.69
C LEU A 313 15.06 -16.27 -19.23
N LEU A 314 15.53 -16.84 -20.35
CA LEU A 314 16.77 -16.42 -21.01
C LEU A 314 16.71 -14.95 -21.48
N LYS A 315 15.66 -14.59 -22.23
CA LYS A 315 15.43 -13.20 -22.68
C LYS A 315 15.38 -12.22 -21.52
N SER A 316 14.71 -12.62 -20.43
CA SER A 316 14.60 -11.81 -19.22
C SER A 316 15.94 -11.63 -18.49
N LEU A 317 16.79 -12.66 -18.48
CA LEU A 317 18.13 -12.58 -17.87
C LEU A 317 19.09 -11.71 -18.67
N GLU A 318 18.99 -11.73 -20.00
CA GLU A 318 19.75 -10.83 -20.87
C GLU A 318 19.37 -9.37 -20.58
N ARG A 319 18.07 -9.09 -20.42
CA ARG A 319 17.56 -7.77 -20.01
C ARG A 319 18.10 -7.31 -18.66
N LEU A 320 18.32 -8.23 -17.72
CA LEU A 320 18.89 -7.92 -16.40
C LEU A 320 20.41 -7.64 -16.40
N GLY A 321 21.11 -7.97 -17.48
CA GLY A 321 22.57 -7.80 -17.58
C GLY A 321 23.05 -6.37 -17.28
N PRO A 322 22.51 -5.33 -17.95
CA PRO A 322 22.85 -3.93 -17.65
C PRO A 322 22.50 -3.51 -16.22
N HIS A 323 21.40 -4.03 -15.67
CA HIS A 323 20.96 -3.70 -14.31
C HIS A 323 21.92 -4.23 -13.24
N PHE A 324 22.58 -5.38 -13.47
CA PHE A 324 23.66 -5.87 -12.59
C PHE A 324 24.82 -4.88 -12.48
N VAL A 325 25.22 -4.24 -13.58
CA VAL A 325 26.30 -3.25 -13.59
C VAL A 325 25.92 -2.03 -12.74
N ASN A 326 24.68 -1.57 -12.86
CA ASN A 326 24.16 -0.46 -12.07
C ASN A 326 24.12 -0.80 -10.57
N VAL A 327 23.59 -1.96 -10.18
CA VAL A 327 23.57 -2.40 -8.77
C VAL A 327 24.99 -2.55 -8.21
N LYS A 328 25.91 -3.13 -8.99
CA LYS A 328 27.32 -3.24 -8.61
C LYS A 328 27.97 -1.86 -8.39
N ARG A 329 27.66 -0.88 -9.24
CA ARG A 329 28.12 0.51 -9.08
C ARG A 329 27.58 1.12 -7.79
N MET A 330 26.29 0.95 -7.51
CA MET A 330 25.66 1.48 -6.29
C MET A 330 26.26 0.87 -5.02
N LEU A 331 26.44 -0.45 -4.97
CA LEU A 331 27.03 -1.14 -3.81
C LEU A 331 28.50 -0.79 -3.58
N ARG A 332 29.26 -0.47 -4.64
CA ARG A 332 30.63 0.03 -4.51
C ARG A 332 30.67 1.47 -4.01
N ASN A 333 29.74 2.30 -4.47
CA ASN A 333 29.63 3.70 -4.05
C ASN A 333 29.10 3.86 -2.62
N ASP A 334 28.58 2.78 -2.01
CA ASP A 334 28.15 2.72 -0.61
C ASP A 334 29.22 3.23 0.37
N GLU A 335 30.49 2.98 0.08
CA GLU A 335 31.61 3.46 0.91
C GLU A 335 31.67 4.99 1.00
N ARG A 336 31.10 5.71 0.01
CA ARG A 336 31.06 7.17 -0.04
C ARG A 336 29.70 7.74 0.33
N LYS A 337 28.62 7.03 0.00
CA LYS A 337 27.24 7.40 0.36
C LYS A 337 26.53 6.14 0.88
N PRO A 338 26.41 5.97 2.21
CA PRO A 338 25.81 4.78 2.79
C PRO A 338 24.38 4.57 2.26
N LEU A 339 24.13 3.39 1.70
CA LEU A 339 22.80 2.94 1.34
C LEU A 339 22.02 2.57 2.60
N ALA A 340 20.70 2.76 2.56
CA ALA A 340 19.82 2.25 3.60
C ALA A 340 19.94 0.71 3.69
N GLN A 341 19.85 0.17 4.90
CA GLN A 341 19.96 -1.27 5.15
C GLN A 341 18.98 -2.09 4.28
N GLU A 342 17.76 -1.60 4.14
CA GLU A 342 16.71 -2.23 3.33
C GLU A 342 17.06 -2.30 1.84
N ASP A 343 17.76 -1.28 1.33
CA ASP A 343 18.16 -1.20 -0.08
C ASP A 343 19.38 -2.10 -0.35
N TRP A 344 20.26 -2.24 0.63
CA TRP A 344 21.33 -3.24 0.64
C TRP A 344 20.79 -4.66 0.61
N ASP A 345 19.82 -4.96 1.47
CA ASP A 345 19.18 -6.28 1.53
C ASP A 345 18.49 -6.60 0.19
N ALA A 346 17.78 -5.65 -0.39
CA ALA A 346 17.16 -5.81 -1.70
C ALA A 346 18.19 -6.02 -2.83
N ALA A 347 19.34 -5.34 -2.79
CA ALA A 347 20.40 -5.55 -3.76
C ALA A 347 20.97 -6.98 -3.68
N LEU A 348 21.18 -7.50 -2.47
CA LEU A 348 21.62 -8.88 -2.26
C LEU A 348 20.56 -9.89 -2.70
N GLU A 349 19.28 -9.65 -2.41
CA GLU A 349 18.17 -10.47 -2.90
C GLU A 349 18.11 -10.50 -4.43
N PHE A 350 18.32 -9.35 -5.09
CA PHE A 350 18.40 -9.27 -6.54
C PHE A 350 19.55 -10.12 -7.09
N LEU A 351 20.77 -9.97 -6.56
CA LEU A 351 21.95 -10.73 -6.98
C LEU A 351 21.75 -12.24 -6.78
N TYR A 352 21.22 -12.63 -5.62
CA TYR A 352 20.91 -14.03 -5.33
C TYR A 352 19.83 -14.57 -6.27
N GLY A 353 18.77 -13.79 -6.51
CA GLY A 353 17.70 -14.15 -7.45
C GLY A 353 18.22 -14.38 -8.87
N MET A 354 19.16 -13.56 -9.35
CA MET A 354 19.83 -13.81 -10.64
C MET A 354 20.59 -15.14 -10.63
N ILE A 355 21.37 -15.43 -9.58
CA ILE A 355 22.12 -16.69 -9.43
C ILE A 355 21.14 -17.87 -9.47
N SER A 356 20.04 -17.81 -8.72
CA SER A 356 19.02 -18.85 -8.70
C SER A 356 18.35 -19.07 -10.06
N CYS A 357 18.14 -18.00 -10.84
CA CYS A 357 17.63 -18.12 -12.21
C CYS A 357 18.61 -18.89 -13.12
N TYR A 358 19.90 -18.58 -13.04
CA TYR A 358 20.93 -19.33 -13.79
C TYR A 358 21.05 -20.79 -13.33
N ASP A 359 20.92 -21.06 -12.02
CA ASP A 359 20.90 -22.43 -11.49
C ASP A 359 19.72 -23.24 -12.00
N ARG A 360 18.55 -22.61 -12.15
CA ARG A 360 17.38 -23.26 -12.71
C ARG A 360 17.55 -23.62 -14.19
N LEU A 361 18.22 -22.77 -14.96
CA LEU A 361 18.56 -23.07 -16.36
C LEU A 361 19.46 -24.29 -16.49
N LYS A 362 20.35 -24.55 -15.52
CA LYS A 362 21.18 -25.76 -15.49
C LYS A 362 20.36 -27.04 -15.36
N ASN A 363 19.29 -27.00 -14.58
CA ASN A 363 18.48 -28.19 -14.30
C ASN A 363 17.54 -28.54 -15.47
N LYS A 364 17.27 -27.59 -16.37
CA LYS A 364 16.49 -27.83 -17.59
C LYS A 364 17.44 -28.10 -18.75
N ARG A 365 17.38 -29.30 -19.33
CA ARG A 365 18.26 -29.76 -20.42
C ARG A 365 17.99 -29.06 -21.77
N ASP A 366 17.36 -27.89 -21.76
CA ASP A 366 16.81 -27.21 -22.95
C ASP A 366 17.76 -26.14 -23.54
N VAL A 367 18.93 -25.89 -22.93
CA VAL A 367 19.86 -24.85 -23.39
C VAL A 367 20.99 -25.47 -24.24
N PRO A 368 21.25 -24.98 -25.46
CA PRO A 368 22.37 -25.44 -26.29
C PRO A 368 23.72 -25.31 -25.56
N GLN A 369 24.56 -26.34 -25.67
CA GLN A 369 25.80 -26.49 -24.91
C GLN A 369 26.79 -25.32 -25.10
N GLU A 370 26.78 -24.67 -26.27
CA GLU A 370 27.65 -23.53 -26.59
C GLU A 370 27.25 -22.26 -25.82
N HIS A 371 25.94 -21.99 -25.68
CA HIS A 371 25.45 -20.85 -24.91
C HIS A 371 25.55 -21.08 -23.40
N TYR A 372 25.57 -22.35 -22.96
CA TYR A 372 25.67 -22.72 -21.55
C TYR A 372 26.98 -22.25 -20.89
N ALA A 373 28.11 -22.33 -21.60
CA ALA A 373 29.42 -21.90 -21.07
C ALA A 373 29.43 -20.40 -20.74
N VAL A 374 28.89 -19.57 -21.63
CA VAL A 374 28.80 -18.11 -21.46
C VAL A 374 27.89 -17.74 -20.29
N LEU A 375 26.75 -18.42 -20.14
CA LEU A 375 25.83 -18.20 -19.04
C LEU A 375 26.45 -18.56 -17.68
N MET A 376 27.23 -19.66 -17.62
CA MET A 376 27.93 -20.07 -16.41
C MET A 376 29.06 -19.12 -16.03
N GLU A 377 29.77 -18.55 -17.01
CA GLU A 377 30.75 -17.51 -16.75
C GLU A 377 30.09 -16.25 -16.15
N ARG A 378 28.95 -15.82 -16.71
CA ARG A 378 28.16 -14.69 -16.16
C ARG A 378 27.70 -14.98 -14.74
N LYS A 379 27.17 -16.17 -14.47
CA LYS A 379 26.78 -16.61 -13.13
C LYS A 379 27.97 -16.57 -12.16
N ALA A 380 29.12 -17.10 -12.55
CA ALA A 380 30.32 -17.13 -11.70
C ALA A 380 30.78 -15.72 -11.30
N LYS A 381 30.72 -14.76 -12.25
CA LYS A 381 31.02 -13.33 -11.97
C LYS A 381 30.07 -12.73 -10.93
N ILE A 382 28.77 -12.99 -11.04
CA ILE A 382 27.75 -12.51 -10.09
C ILE A 382 27.95 -13.17 -8.73
N HIS A 383 28.12 -14.49 -8.69
CA HIS A 383 28.33 -15.25 -7.45
C HIS A 383 29.58 -14.82 -6.69
N ALA A 384 30.71 -14.64 -7.39
CA ALA A 384 31.95 -14.15 -6.79
C ALA A 384 31.80 -12.72 -6.23
N PHE A 385 30.98 -11.88 -6.88
CA PHE A 385 30.68 -10.55 -6.35
C PHE A 385 29.77 -10.62 -5.13
N TYR A 386 28.68 -11.36 -5.19
CA TYR A 386 27.74 -11.58 -4.08
C TYR A 386 28.46 -12.09 -2.82
N GLY A 387 29.32 -13.10 -2.93
CA GLY A 387 30.07 -13.64 -1.81
C GLY A 387 31.03 -12.63 -1.16
N ARG A 388 31.63 -11.71 -1.94
CA ARG A 388 32.45 -10.63 -1.39
C ARG A 388 31.62 -9.61 -0.60
N GLU A 389 30.44 -9.27 -1.09
CA GLU A 389 29.59 -8.27 -0.45
C GLU A 389 28.94 -8.81 0.84
N ILE A 390 28.51 -10.08 0.89
CA ILE A 390 28.10 -10.73 2.15
C ILE A 390 29.21 -10.65 3.20
N LEU A 391 30.42 -11.00 2.80
CA LEU A 391 31.55 -11.08 3.69
C LEU A 391 31.96 -9.71 4.24
N LYS A 392 31.78 -8.64 3.45
CA LYS A 392 31.91 -7.27 3.94
C LYS A 392 30.82 -6.93 4.96
N ARG A 393 29.56 -7.32 4.70
CA ARG A 393 28.45 -7.11 5.64
C ARG A 393 28.70 -7.82 6.97
N GLU A 394 29.10 -9.09 6.91
CA GLU A 394 29.42 -9.90 8.09
C GLU A 394 30.53 -9.26 8.92
N LYS A 395 31.58 -8.75 8.27
CA LYS A 395 32.62 -7.95 8.94
C LYS A 395 32.09 -6.68 9.59
N ARG A 396 31.24 -5.91 8.89
CA ARG A 396 30.59 -4.70 9.46
C ARG A 396 29.69 -5.03 10.64
N GLN A 397 29.10 -6.23 10.67
CA GLN A 397 28.25 -6.72 11.77
C GLN A 397 29.06 -7.43 12.88
N GLY A 398 30.39 -7.43 12.83
CA GLY A 398 31.26 -8.08 13.82
C GLY A 398 31.22 -9.62 13.80
N LYS A 399 30.60 -10.23 12.79
CA LYS A 399 30.51 -11.68 12.59
C LYS A 399 31.56 -12.11 11.57
N ASP A 400 32.85 -11.98 11.86
CA ASP A 400 33.85 -12.48 10.90
C ASP A 400 33.92 -14.01 10.94
N ILE A 401 33.25 -14.67 9.99
CA ILE A 401 33.29 -16.13 9.80
C ILE A 401 34.73 -16.63 9.60
N ARG A 402 35.65 -15.74 9.19
CA ARG A 402 37.07 -16.07 9.00
C ARG A 402 37.96 -15.85 10.21
N ASN A 403 37.50 -15.13 11.24
CA ASN A 403 38.22 -14.98 12.49
C ASN A 403 37.86 -16.16 13.43
N PRO A 404 38.83 -17.02 13.81
CA PRO A 404 38.59 -18.13 14.73
C PRO A 404 38.00 -17.71 16.08
N GLU A 405 38.24 -16.48 16.52
CA GLU A 405 37.77 -15.98 17.82
C GLU A 405 36.29 -15.55 17.80
N LEU A 406 35.76 -15.21 16.62
CA LEU A 406 34.40 -14.70 16.44
C LEU A 406 33.44 -15.73 15.81
N ASN A 407 33.95 -16.91 15.41
CA ASN A 407 33.18 -18.01 14.83
C ASN A 407 33.31 -19.31 15.65
N PRO A 408 32.30 -19.70 16.45
CA PRO A 408 32.38 -20.88 17.32
C PRO A 408 32.52 -22.20 16.54
N GLY A 409 31.97 -22.30 15.33
CA GLY A 409 32.11 -23.50 14.48
C GLY A 409 33.53 -23.71 13.98
N ARG A 410 34.21 -22.63 13.58
CA ARG A 410 35.60 -22.69 13.10
C ARG A 410 36.59 -22.87 14.26
N ARG A 411 36.29 -22.33 15.45
CA ARG A 411 37.03 -22.62 16.69
C ARG A 411 36.97 -24.11 17.04
N ALA A 412 35.81 -24.74 16.86
CA ALA A 412 35.64 -26.17 17.07
C ALA A 412 36.42 -27.01 16.05
N GLU A 413 36.41 -26.64 14.76
CA GLU A 413 37.22 -27.29 13.72
C GLU A 413 38.73 -27.19 13.96
N LEU A 414 39.22 -26.01 14.39
CA LEU A 414 40.63 -25.81 14.71
C LEU A 414 41.05 -26.62 15.93
N LYS A 415 40.22 -26.66 16.98
CA LYS A 415 40.45 -27.54 18.14
C LYS A 415 40.42 -29.01 17.77
N ALA A 416 39.51 -29.43 16.88
CA ALA A 416 39.43 -30.81 16.40
C ALA A 416 40.66 -31.20 15.56
N LYS A 417 41.19 -30.29 14.73
CA LYS A 417 42.43 -30.50 13.98
C LYS A 417 43.67 -30.56 14.89
N GLN A 418 43.73 -29.72 15.92
CA GLN A 418 44.81 -29.77 16.92
C GLN A 418 44.79 -31.10 17.68
N ARG A 419 43.63 -31.55 18.16
CA ARG A 419 43.49 -32.86 18.83
C ARG A 419 43.90 -34.04 17.94
N ARG A 420 43.52 -34.04 16.66
CA ARG A 420 43.94 -35.11 15.73
C ARG A 420 45.44 -35.10 15.45
N GLY A 421 46.08 -33.93 15.45
CA GLY A 421 47.53 -33.81 15.29
C GLY A 421 48.31 -34.23 16.54
N GLU A 422 47.75 -33.99 17.74
CA GLU A 422 48.30 -34.46 19.01
C GLU A 422 48.16 -35.97 19.16
N GLU A 423 47.03 -36.56 18.75
CA GLU A 423 46.82 -38.02 18.72
C GLU A 423 47.76 -38.72 17.72
N SER A 424 48.04 -38.12 16.56
CA SER A 424 48.99 -38.70 15.60
C SER A 424 50.46 -38.56 16.04
N MET A 425 50.80 -37.55 16.85
CA MET A 425 52.14 -37.42 17.44
C MET A 425 52.32 -38.31 18.68
N GLY A 426 51.25 -38.59 19.43
CA GLY A 426 51.28 -39.52 20.56
C GLY A 426 51.52 -40.97 20.12
N GLN A 427 50.91 -41.40 19.01
CA GLN A 427 51.11 -42.76 18.48
C GLN A 427 52.49 -42.97 17.83
N ALA A 428 53.15 -41.90 17.37
CA ALA A 428 54.50 -41.99 16.81
C ALA A 428 55.61 -42.12 17.87
N ASN A 429 55.31 -41.85 19.15
CA ASN A 429 56.27 -41.92 20.26
C ASN A 429 56.09 -43.18 21.14
N GLU A 430 55.16 -44.08 20.81
CA GLU A 430 54.97 -45.36 21.53
C GLU A 430 55.48 -46.59 20.76
N GLU A 431 56.05 -46.43 19.56
CA GLU A 431 56.60 -47.52 18.73
C GLU A 431 58.13 -47.51 18.52
N ASP A 432 58.90 -46.72 19.27
CA ASP A 432 60.38 -46.76 19.28
C ASP A 432 60.97 -47.32 20.59
#